data_AF-A0A0F9QIF8-F1
#
_entry.id   AF-A0A0F9QIF8-F1
#
_cell.length_a   1.000
_cell.length_b   1.000
_cell.length_c   1.000
_cell.angle_alpha   90.00
_cell.angle_beta   90.00
_cell.angle_gamma   90.00
#
_symmetry.space_group_name_H-M   'P 1'
#
loop_
_entity.id
_entity.type
_entity.pdbx_description
1 polymer ?
#
loop_
_entity_poly.entity_id
_entity_poly.type
_entity_poly.pdbx_seq_one_letter_code
_entity_poly.pdbx_strand_id
1 'polypeptide(L)'
;MANEFTIPGTLVGGGKASFGELERIESQILNNLEVTAAGDATIGIFTGAASVGAYRFGTGVTADSALIEYDHSATQMRFDIGGTAEITIDASVSPTVTTIAGDLTVSGTTTTVNSTDLNITDNVILLNKDEVGAGITLGSAGIEIERGSLTNAKWIYDETNDWWGPSGATQTIGNVATIDSTDSAEELLTINGVGAIKIPAGTTAQQPTGVNGMIRYNSDGGVNNLEGFIAGSWEELLNTGSSVTISGDLTMDVGAQFFLDDGTATDPGLAFRDDPDTGLFRVGADTIGFSTGTTNRFQISTTEADFFVNLDMNGNVFSNPLAPVSGTQVGDRDFNDARYVNVTGDAMTGALTITDTGEALTVTRTTEGTGTVAAFRIDEGDIGTDICITFRADDSVGTIQTYGKICVEIVDNVAASLDAKMIFLLQEAGGLVPLATLRQNPEPEGGGLMEVTATAALYSDL
;
A
#
# COMPACT_ATOMS: atom_id res chain seq x y z
N MET A 1 27.39 -115.42 -100.97
CA MET A 1 28.67 -115.39 -101.70
C MET A 1 29.71 -114.88 -100.72
N ALA A 2 30.60 -115.78 -100.31
CA ALA A 2 31.73 -115.46 -99.46
C ALA A 2 32.70 -114.57 -100.24
N ASN A 3 32.99 -113.38 -99.72
CA ASN A 3 34.18 -112.62 -100.09
C ASN A 3 34.97 -112.41 -98.82
N GLU A 4 35.86 -113.37 -98.61
CA GLU A 4 36.99 -113.41 -97.70
C GLU A 4 37.90 -112.20 -97.98
N PHE A 5 38.06 -111.30 -97.00
CA PHE A 5 39.11 -110.27 -97.04
C PHE A 5 40.15 -110.61 -95.98
N THR A 6 41.28 -111.08 -96.49
CA THR A 6 42.47 -111.55 -95.79
C THR A 6 43.17 -110.42 -95.05
N ILE A 7 43.51 -110.68 -93.78
CA ILE A 7 44.37 -109.84 -92.93
C ILE A 7 45.83 -110.00 -93.40
N PRO A 8 46.59 -108.93 -93.66
CA PRO A 8 48.03 -109.04 -93.87
C PRO A 8 48.72 -109.34 -92.54
N GLY A 9 49.30 -110.54 -92.45
CA GLY A 9 50.11 -110.95 -91.31
C GLY A 9 51.50 -110.33 -91.35
N THR A 10 51.88 -109.66 -90.26
CA THR A 10 53.15 -109.87 -89.55
C THR A 10 52.95 -109.43 -88.11
N LEU A 11 52.75 -110.42 -87.24
CA LEU A 11 52.68 -110.30 -85.80
C LEU A 11 53.76 -111.23 -85.22
N VAL A 12 54.99 -110.75 -84.99
CA VAL A 12 55.94 -111.30 -84.00
C VAL A 12 56.96 -110.19 -83.66
N GLY A 13 57.17 -109.75 -82.43
CA GLY A 13 56.60 -110.19 -81.18
C GLY A 13 56.90 -109.25 -80.00
N GLY A 14 56.30 -109.57 -78.86
CA GLY A 14 56.79 -109.19 -77.53
C GLY A 14 56.15 -107.95 -76.90
N GLY A 15 55.00 -108.12 -76.25
CA GLY A 15 54.51 -107.12 -75.28
C GLY A 15 52.98 -107.12 -75.14
N LYS A 16 52.46 -107.95 -74.23
CA LYS A 16 51.05 -107.92 -73.82
C LYS A 16 50.75 -106.58 -73.14
N ALA A 17 49.85 -105.77 -73.70
CA ALA A 17 49.11 -104.76 -72.96
C ALA A 17 47.62 -105.12 -73.02
N SER A 18 47.11 -105.56 -71.88
CA SER A 18 45.70 -105.84 -71.63
C SER A 18 44.93 -104.52 -71.63
N PHE A 19 44.01 -104.32 -72.58
CA PHE A 19 43.01 -103.26 -72.48
C PHE A 19 41.87 -103.79 -71.62
N GLY A 20 41.74 -103.22 -70.41
CA GLY A 20 40.59 -103.42 -69.54
C GLY A 20 39.31 -102.93 -70.22
N GLU A 21 38.22 -103.62 -69.93
CA GLU A 21 36.90 -103.38 -70.50
C GLU A 21 36.45 -101.92 -70.27
N LEU A 22 36.06 -101.26 -71.36
CA LEU A 22 35.37 -99.97 -71.34
C LEU A 22 33.95 -100.21 -70.81
N GLU A 23 33.76 -100.02 -69.51
CA GLU A 23 32.44 -99.98 -68.89
C GLU A 23 31.69 -98.74 -69.40
N ARG A 24 30.58 -98.99 -70.07
CA ARG A 24 29.64 -98.00 -70.58
C ARG A 24 28.95 -97.31 -69.40
N ILE A 25 29.47 -96.15 -68.97
CA ILE A 25 28.75 -95.27 -68.02
C ILE A 25 27.57 -94.64 -68.76
N GLU A 26 26.39 -95.21 -68.56
CA GLU A 26 25.13 -94.58 -68.93
C GLU A 26 24.92 -93.32 -68.07
N SER A 27 24.54 -92.24 -68.74
CA SER A 27 24.14 -90.93 -68.22
C SER A 27 23.58 -90.98 -66.79
N GLN A 28 24.41 -90.61 -65.81
CA GLN A 28 23.97 -90.15 -64.50
C GLN A 28 24.07 -88.63 -64.48
N ILE A 29 22.96 -87.97 -64.18
CA ILE A 29 22.90 -86.56 -63.83
C ILE A 29 23.81 -86.36 -62.61
N LEU A 30 25.02 -85.81 -62.81
CA LEU A 30 25.91 -85.46 -61.69
C LEU A 30 25.34 -84.21 -60.98
N ASN A 31 24.59 -84.45 -59.91
CA ASN A 31 24.30 -83.46 -58.87
C ASN A 31 25.36 -83.50 -57.75
N ASN A 32 26.64 -83.68 -58.10
CA ASN A 32 27.72 -83.68 -57.11
C ASN A 32 28.65 -82.49 -57.34
N LEU A 33 28.48 -81.48 -56.50
CA LEU A 33 29.38 -80.35 -56.30
C LEU A 33 30.61 -80.84 -55.51
N GLU A 34 31.79 -80.89 -56.15
CA GLU A 34 33.07 -81.08 -55.45
C GLU A 34 33.70 -79.71 -55.18
N VAL A 35 33.91 -79.38 -53.90
CA VAL A 35 34.70 -78.23 -53.46
C VAL A 35 36.11 -78.73 -53.10
N THR A 36 37.10 -78.35 -53.91
CA THR A 36 38.49 -78.78 -53.72
C THR A 36 39.37 -77.59 -53.35
N ALA A 37 39.91 -77.65 -52.12
CA ALA A 37 41.01 -76.85 -51.59
C ALA A 37 40.78 -75.35 -51.27
N ALA A 38 41.42 -74.92 -50.19
CA ALA A 38 41.44 -73.56 -49.66
C ALA A 38 42.09 -72.60 -50.67
N GLY A 39 41.25 -71.88 -51.42
CA GLY A 39 41.64 -70.84 -52.36
C GLY A 39 40.46 -70.52 -53.28
N ASP A 40 39.76 -69.42 -52.99
CA ASP A 40 38.67 -68.82 -53.77
C ASP A 40 37.73 -69.80 -54.49
N ALA A 41 36.82 -70.43 -53.73
CA ALA A 41 35.73 -71.19 -54.33
C ALA A 41 34.74 -70.24 -55.01
N THR A 42 34.68 -70.27 -56.35
CA THR A 42 33.63 -69.59 -57.13
C THR A 42 32.48 -70.58 -57.32
N ILE A 43 31.36 -70.36 -56.64
CA ILE A 43 30.13 -71.13 -56.84
C ILE A 43 29.40 -70.54 -58.06
N GLY A 44 29.32 -71.30 -59.15
CA GLY A 44 28.43 -71.03 -60.28
C GLY A 44 27.39 -72.14 -60.38
N ILE A 45 26.16 -71.87 -59.94
CA ILE A 45 25.03 -72.79 -60.16
C ILE A 45 24.50 -72.53 -61.57
N PHE A 46 24.72 -73.46 -62.49
CA PHE A 46 24.15 -73.41 -63.83
C PHE A 46 22.80 -74.10 -63.83
N THR A 47 21.72 -73.32 -63.87
CA THR A 47 20.47 -73.79 -64.47
C THR A 47 20.05 -72.79 -65.54
N GLY A 48 19.52 -73.30 -66.65
CA GLY A 48 19.38 -72.55 -67.89
C GLY A 48 18.51 -71.30 -67.78
N ALA A 49 18.94 -70.28 -68.53
CA ALA A 49 18.29 -69.02 -68.87
C ALA A 49 18.48 -67.82 -67.91
N ALA A 50 19.30 -66.88 -68.40
CA ALA A 50 19.49 -65.47 -68.02
C ALA A 50 20.23 -65.16 -66.70
N SER A 51 21.36 -64.46 -66.86
CA SER A 51 22.17 -63.75 -65.84
C SER A 51 23.28 -64.54 -65.13
N VAL A 52 24.53 -64.29 -65.55
CA VAL A 52 25.76 -64.78 -64.91
C VAL A 52 26.25 -63.74 -63.91
N GLY A 53 26.31 -64.08 -62.62
CA GLY A 53 27.04 -63.33 -61.59
C GLY A 53 28.00 -64.26 -60.85
N ALA A 54 29.30 -64.16 -61.12
CA ALA A 54 30.31 -64.88 -60.33
C ALA A 54 30.47 -64.20 -58.96
N TYR A 55 30.05 -64.86 -57.88
CA TYR A 55 30.19 -64.31 -56.53
C TYR A 55 31.53 -64.74 -55.93
N ARG A 56 32.43 -63.79 -55.68
CA ARG A 56 33.71 -64.02 -55.00
C ARG A 56 33.55 -63.68 -53.52
N PHE A 57 33.57 -64.68 -52.65
CA PHE A 57 33.75 -64.45 -51.22
C PHE A 57 35.22 -64.08 -50.99
N GLY A 58 35.50 -62.93 -50.36
CA GLY A 58 36.85 -62.51 -50.02
C GLY A 58 37.53 -63.47 -49.03
N THR A 59 38.86 -63.37 -48.91
CA THR A 59 39.65 -64.23 -48.00
C THR A 59 39.17 -64.12 -46.54
N GLY A 60 38.90 -65.24 -45.88
CA GLY A 60 38.53 -65.30 -44.45
C GLY A 60 37.07 -65.69 -44.15
N VAL A 61 36.25 -65.97 -45.16
CA VAL A 61 34.88 -66.47 -44.96
C VAL A 61 34.90 -67.94 -44.54
N THR A 62 34.56 -68.21 -43.28
CA THR A 62 34.27 -69.57 -42.80
C THR A 62 32.76 -69.76 -42.96
N ALA A 63 32.33 -70.65 -43.86
CA ALA A 63 30.91 -70.95 -44.04
C ALA A 63 30.41 -71.78 -42.85
N ASP A 64 29.99 -71.10 -41.79
CA ASP A 64 29.17 -71.65 -40.74
C ASP A 64 27.78 -71.00 -40.84
N SER A 65 26.78 -71.83 -41.21
CA SER A 65 25.32 -71.63 -41.20
C SER A 65 24.66 -70.32 -41.68
N ALA A 66 25.39 -69.24 -41.99
CA ALA A 66 24.86 -68.00 -42.55
C ALA A 66 24.71 -68.11 -44.07
N LEU A 67 23.46 -68.17 -44.54
CA LEU A 67 23.11 -68.21 -45.96
C LEU A 67 23.01 -66.77 -46.50
N ILE A 68 23.97 -66.34 -47.32
CA ILE A 68 23.79 -65.12 -48.13
C ILE A 68 23.00 -65.52 -49.36
N GLU A 69 21.71 -65.17 -49.40
CA GLU A 69 20.82 -65.45 -50.51
C GLU A 69 20.65 -64.18 -51.36
N TYR A 70 21.08 -64.25 -52.62
CA TYR A 70 20.74 -63.25 -53.63
C TYR A 70 19.60 -63.81 -54.47
N ASP A 71 18.37 -63.32 -54.23
CA ASP A 71 17.23 -63.66 -55.05
C ASP A 71 17.24 -62.77 -56.31
N HIS A 72 17.72 -63.33 -57.42
CA HIS A 72 17.75 -62.64 -58.71
C HIS A 72 16.34 -62.30 -59.25
N SER A 73 15.31 -63.05 -58.85
CA SER A 73 13.93 -62.82 -59.30
C SER A 73 13.24 -61.68 -58.54
N ALA A 74 13.59 -61.49 -57.26
CA ALA A 74 13.13 -60.38 -56.43
C ALA A 74 14.10 -59.20 -56.37
N THR A 75 15.30 -59.29 -56.95
CA THR A 75 16.39 -58.28 -56.87
C THR A 75 16.73 -57.84 -55.45
N GLN A 76 16.59 -58.76 -54.49
CA GLN A 76 16.88 -58.53 -53.08
C GLN A 76 18.20 -59.23 -52.70
N MET A 77 19.02 -58.56 -51.89
CA MET A 77 20.11 -59.20 -51.15
C MET A 77 19.66 -59.37 -49.70
N ARG A 78 19.62 -60.62 -49.25
CA ARG A 78 19.33 -60.98 -47.87
C ARG A 78 20.59 -61.50 -47.19
N PHE A 79 20.96 -60.86 -46.09
CA PHE A 79 21.98 -61.38 -45.19
C PHE A 79 21.27 -62.11 -44.04
N ASP A 80 21.05 -63.41 -44.20
CA ASP A 80 20.58 -64.24 -43.08
C ASP A 80 21.77 -64.53 -42.17
N ILE A 81 21.81 -63.83 -41.04
CA ILE A 81 22.82 -64.03 -40.00
C ILE A 81 22.44 -65.14 -39.01
N GLY A 82 21.35 -65.89 -39.28
CA GLY A 82 20.78 -66.93 -38.44
C GLY A 82 19.76 -66.37 -37.43
N GLY A 83 18.47 -66.71 -37.60
CA GLY A 83 17.39 -66.33 -36.68
C GLY A 83 16.22 -65.60 -37.37
N THR A 84 15.33 -64.94 -36.61
CA THR A 84 14.20 -64.15 -37.15
C THR A 84 14.57 -62.71 -37.52
N ALA A 85 15.82 -62.29 -37.34
CA ALA A 85 16.29 -60.94 -37.61
C ALA A 85 16.98 -60.89 -38.98
N GLU A 86 16.50 -60.01 -39.86
CA GLU A 86 16.99 -59.88 -41.23
C GLU A 86 17.37 -58.41 -41.51
N ILE A 87 18.43 -58.22 -42.30
CA ILE A 87 18.68 -56.96 -43.02
C ILE A 87 18.39 -57.23 -44.49
N THR A 88 17.38 -56.56 -45.02
CA THR A 88 16.96 -56.67 -46.42
C THR A 88 17.36 -55.41 -47.16
N ILE A 89 18.10 -55.56 -48.27
CA ILE A 89 18.32 -54.49 -49.25
C ILE A 89 17.47 -54.81 -50.47
N ASP A 90 16.41 -54.03 -50.67
CA ASP A 90 15.47 -54.19 -51.77
C ASP A 90 15.72 -53.18 -52.88
N ALA A 91 16.40 -53.65 -53.94
CA ALA A 91 16.66 -52.86 -55.14
C ALA A 91 15.55 -53.00 -56.22
N SER A 92 14.48 -53.75 -55.93
CA SER A 92 13.33 -53.93 -56.85
C SER A 92 12.43 -52.69 -56.92
N VAL A 93 12.51 -51.85 -55.90
CA VAL A 93 11.74 -50.61 -55.74
C VAL A 93 12.63 -49.39 -55.91
N SER A 94 12.05 -48.30 -56.43
CA SER A 94 12.70 -46.99 -56.53
C SER A 94 11.95 -46.00 -55.65
N PRO A 95 12.59 -45.43 -54.60
CA PRO A 95 14.00 -45.64 -54.19
C PRO A 95 14.25 -47.04 -53.61
N THR A 96 15.51 -47.50 -53.70
CA THR A 96 15.96 -48.73 -53.01
C THR A 96 15.70 -48.60 -51.51
N VAL A 97 15.11 -49.63 -50.90
CA VAL A 97 14.75 -49.64 -49.48
C VAL A 97 15.67 -50.59 -48.74
N THR A 98 16.24 -50.13 -47.63
CA THR A 98 16.90 -50.99 -46.65
C THR A 98 16.01 -51.09 -45.41
N THR A 99 15.70 -52.31 -44.97
CA THR A 99 14.94 -52.56 -43.74
C THR A 99 15.79 -53.33 -42.74
N ILE A 100 15.78 -52.87 -41.48
CA ILE A 100 16.42 -53.54 -40.35
C ILE A 100 15.27 -53.99 -39.43
N ALA A 101 15.05 -55.30 -39.32
CA ALA A 101 13.95 -55.85 -38.54
C ALA A 101 14.17 -55.80 -37.00
N GLY A 102 15.41 -55.56 -36.57
CA GLY A 102 15.81 -55.44 -35.17
C GLY A 102 16.39 -54.07 -34.82
N ASP A 103 17.11 -53.99 -33.70
CA ASP A 103 17.74 -52.76 -33.24
C ASP A 103 18.92 -52.36 -34.13
N LEU A 104 19.11 -51.05 -34.31
CA LEU A 104 20.30 -50.46 -34.92
C LEU A 104 21.25 -49.97 -33.83
N THR A 105 22.42 -50.60 -33.70
CA THR A 105 23.54 -50.10 -32.88
C THR A 105 24.67 -49.61 -33.78
N VAL A 106 25.13 -48.37 -33.59
CA VAL A 106 26.25 -47.79 -34.33
C VAL A 106 27.42 -47.60 -33.36
N SER A 107 28.49 -48.39 -33.50
CA SER A 107 29.68 -48.30 -32.64
C SER A 107 30.66 -47.20 -33.04
N GLY A 108 30.40 -46.51 -34.16
CA GLY A 108 31.14 -45.33 -34.57
C GLY A 108 30.77 -44.10 -33.73
N THR A 109 31.55 -43.03 -33.83
CA THR A 109 31.31 -41.79 -33.07
C THR A 109 30.27 -40.88 -33.70
N THR A 110 29.89 -41.13 -34.96
CA THR A 110 29.00 -40.27 -35.73
C THR A 110 27.98 -41.11 -36.47
N THR A 111 26.71 -40.73 -36.35
CA THR A 111 25.62 -41.19 -37.22
C THR A 111 25.15 -40.00 -38.05
N THR A 112 25.12 -40.14 -39.37
CA THR A 112 24.62 -39.10 -40.28
C THR A 112 23.46 -39.67 -41.09
N VAL A 113 22.30 -39.00 -41.01
CA VAL A 113 21.10 -39.35 -41.78
C VAL A 113 20.83 -38.23 -42.77
N ASN A 114 20.93 -38.53 -44.07
CA ASN A 114 20.59 -37.60 -45.15
C ASN A 114 19.20 -37.93 -45.68
N SER A 115 18.18 -37.43 -44.98
CA SER A 115 16.76 -37.59 -45.32
C SER A 115 16.08 -36.22 -45.30
N THR A 116 14.99 -36.07 -46.04
CA THR A 116 14.12 -34.89 -45.91
C THR A 116 13.34 -34.91 -44.60
N ASP A 117 12.96 -36.11 -44.14
CA ASP A 117 12.09 -36.30 -42.99
C ASP A 117 12.67 -37.35 -42.04
N LEU A 118 12.49 -37.15 -40.74
CA LEU A 118 12.81 -38.10 -39.67
C LEU A 118 11.54 -38.33 -38.84
N ASN A 119 10.93 -39.51 -38.98
CA ASN A 119 9.74 -39.90 -38.23
C ASN A 119 10.13 -40.79 -37.06
N ILE A 120 9.84 -40.37 -35.83
CA ILE A 120 10.10 -41.10 -34.59
C ILE A 120 8.78 -41.31 -33.88
N THR A 121 8.44 -42.55 -33.54
CA THR A 121 7.19 -42.89 -32.83
C THR A 121 7.31 -42.82 -31.32
N ASP A 122 8.52 -42.61 -30.80
CA ASP A 122 8.78 -42.54 -29.37
C ASP A 122 8.19 -41.29 -28.73
N ASN A 123 7.67 -41.44 -27.51
CA ASN A 123 7.19 -40.31 -26.70
C ASN A 123 8.35 -39.49 -26.11
N VAL A 124 9.53 -40.09 -25.96
CA VAL A 124 10.71 -39.50 -25.33
C VAL A 124 11.95 -39.87 -26.14
N ILE A 125 12.73 -38.86 -26.51
CA ILE A 125 14.08 -39.04 -27.08
C ILE A 125 15.09 -38.88 -25.94
N LEU A 126 15.83 -39.95 -25.63
CA LEU A 126 16.89 -39.92 -24.63
C LEU A 126 18.19 -39.44 -25.27
N LEU A 127 18.65 -38.26 -24.87
CA LEU A 127 19.96 -37.72 -25.24
C LEU A 127 21.01 -38.09 -24.19
N ASN A 128 22.27 -38.21 -24.61
CA ASN A 128 23.41 -38.53 -23.75
C ASN A 128 23.21 -39.81 -22.90
N LYS A 129 22.61 -40.83 -23.52
CA LYS A 129 22.52 -42.15 -22.91
C LYS A 129 23.93 -42.67 -22.57
N ASP A 130 24.08 -43.19 -21.36
CA ASP A 130 25.34 -43.74 -20.81
C ASP A 130 26.43 -42.71 -20.40
N GLU A 131 26.05 -41.46 -20.10
CA GLU A 131 26.91 -40.52 -19.37
C GLU A 131 27.42 -41.14 -18.05
N VAL A 132 28.67 -40.84 -17.70
CA VAL A 132 29.33 -41.33 -16.49
C VAL A 132 29.61 -40.15 -15.57
N GLY A 133 28.88 -40.08 -14.44
CA GLY A 133 29.02 -38.99 -13.48
C GLY A 133 27.67 -38.41 -13.08
N ALA A 134 27.68 -37.30 -12.33
CA ALA A 134 26.48 -36.52 -12.03
C ALA A 134 26.36 -35.38 -13.05
N GLY A 135 25.17 -35.22 -13.64
CA GLY A 135 24.88 -34.19 -14.64
C GLY A 135 25.48 -34.48 -16.02
N ILE A 136 25.36 -33.50 -16.92
CA ILE A 136 25.97 -33.56 -18.25
C ILE A 136 27.45 -33.18 -18.16
N THR A 137 28.37 -34.11 -18.47
CA THR A 137 29.82 -33.90 -18.33
C THR A 137 30.35 -32.71 -19.15
N LEU A 138 29.71 -32.43 -20.31
CA LEU A 138 30.03 -31.30 -21.19
C LEU A 138 29.28 -30.00 -20.82
N GLY A 139 28.50 -30.01 -19.73
CA GLY A 139 27.73 -28.87 -19.22
C GLY A 139 26.41 -28.59 -19.94
N SER A 140 26.17 -29.16 -21.13
CA SER A 140 24.90 -29.01 -21.84
C SER A 140 24.63 -30.12 -22.86
N ALA A 141 23.36 -30.37 -23.15
CA ALA A 141 22.89 -31.30 -24.19
C ALA A 141 21.61 -30.75 -24.83
N GLY A 142 21.39 -31.07 -26.11
CA GLY A 142 20.20 -30.63 -26.81
C GLY A 142 20.30 -30.71 -28.33
N ILE A 143 19.55 -29.84 -29.00
CA ILE A 143 19.40 -29.80 -30.46
C ILE A 143 20.09 -28.56 -31.01
N GLU A 144 20.84 -28.71 -32.09
CA GLU A 144 21.48 -27.63 -32.82
C GLU A 144 20.99 -27.59 -34.26
N ILE A 145 20.73 -26.38 -34.75
CA ILE A 145 20.21 -26.09 -36.09
C ILE A 145 21.28 -25.30 -36.83
N GLU A 146 21.83 -25.91 -37.88
CA GLU A 146 22.76 -25.25 -38.81
C GLU A 146 22.03 -24.17 -39.59
N ARG A 147 22.64 -22.97 -39.69
CA ARG A 147 22.01 -21.79 -40.31
C ARG A 147 22.90 -21.12 -41.36
N GLY A 148 23.68 -21.90 -42.09
CA GLY A 148 24.65 -21.43 -43.09
C GLY A 148 25.70 -20.50 -42.50
N SER A 149 25.75 -19.26 -42.98
CA SER A 149 26.73 -18.28 -42.50
C SER A 149 26.36 -17.60 -41.18
N LEU A 150 25.19 -17.89 -40.61
CA LEU A 150 24.77 -17.36 -39.31
C LEU A 150 25.18 -18.32 -38.19
N THR A 151 25.29 -17.82 -36.97
CA THR A 151 25.48 -18.68 -35.80
C THR A 151 24.33 -19.69 -35.70
N ASN A 152 24.68 -20.97 -35.54
CA ASN A 152 23.73 -22.05 -35.34
C ASN A 152 22.83 -21.76 -34.14
N ALA A 153 21.54 -22.05 -34.28
CA ALA A 153 20.60 -21.93 -33.17
C ALA A 153 20.62 -23.22 -32.35
N LYS A 154 20.50 -23.13 -31.02
CA LYS A 154 20.45 -24.31 -30.16
C LYS A 154 19.26 -24.24 -29.21
N TRP A 155 18.74 -25.40 -28.84
CA TRP A 155 17.84 -25.61 -27.71
C TRP A 155 18.49 -26.63 -26.79
N ILE A 156 18.89 -26.22 -25.60
CA ILE A 156 19.75 -27.01 -24.71
C ILE A 156 19.24 -26.99 -23.28
N TYR A 157 19.56 -28.04 -22.53
CA TYR A 157 19.63 -27.98 -21.08
C TYR A 157 21.00 -27.47 -20.66
N ASP A 158 21.04 -26.49 -19.76
CA ASP A 158 22.26 -25.93 -19.18
C ASP A 158 22.38 -26.39 -17.74
N GLU A 159 23.39 -27.23 -17.46
CA GLU A 159 23.64 -27.83 -16.16
C GLU A 159 24.05 -26.80 -15.09
N THR A 160 24.76 -25.74 -15.49
CA THR A 160 25.28 -24.74 -14.54
C THR A 160 24.15 -23.89 -13.97
N ASN A 161 23.14 -23.63 -14.79
CA ASN A 161 22.05 -22.73 -14.49
C ASN A 161 20.72 -23.46 -14.24
N ASP A 162 20.68 -24.78 -14.39
CA ASP A 162 19.54 -25.67 -14.19
C ASP A 162 18.26 -25.26 -14.95
N TRP A 163 18.36 -25.11 -16.27
CA TRP A 163 17.21 -24.73 -17.10
C TRP A 163 17.33 -25.22 -18.54
N TRP A 164 16.18 -25.31 -19.22
CA TRP A 164 16.12 -25.52 -20.66
C TRP A 164 15.91 -24.20 -21.39
N GLY A 165 16.66 -23.98 -22.46
CA GLY A 165 16.29 -22.97 -23.44
C GLY A 165 17.35 -22.68 -24.50
N PRO A 166 17.23 -21.53 -25.19
CA PRO A 166 18.12 -21.20 -26.29
C PRO A 166 19.51 -20.83 -25.79
N SER A 167 20.56 -21.32 -26.46
CA SER A 167 21.93 -20.92 -26.12
C SER A 167 22.23 -19.49 -26.57
N GLY A 168 22.80 -18.65 -25.71
CA GLY A 168 23.35 -17.34 -26.07
C GLY A 168 22.98 -16.21 -25.11
N ALA A 169 23.48 -15.00 -25.38
CA ALA A 169 23.29 -13.84 -24.49
C ALA A 169 21.85 -13.28 -24.48
N THR A 170 21.01 -13.68 -25.44
CA THR A 170 19.59 -13.26 -25.51
C THR A 170 18.71 -14.50 -25.53
N GLN A 171 18.16 -14.83 -24.38
CA GLN A 171 17.44 -16.08 -24.12
C GLN A 171 15.92 -15.86 -24.28
N THR A 172 15.49 -15.47 -25.48
CA THR A 172 14.07 -15.22 -25.74
C THR A 172 13.37 -16.51 -26.16
N ILE A 173 12.46 -16.99 -25.32
CA ILE A 173 11.46 -17.98 -25.72
C ILE A 173 10.28 -17.20 -26.32
N GLY A 174 10.17 -17.18 -27.65
CA GLY A 174 9.08 -16.50 -28.35
C GLY A 174 7.77 -17.27 -28.28
N ASN A 175 6.64 -16.56 -28.25
CA ASN A 175 5.28 -17.09 -28.39
C ASN A 175 4.90 -18.24 -27.42
N VAL A 176 5.22 -18.09 -26.13
CA VAL A 176 4.68 -18.99 -25.10
C VAL A 176 3.18 -18.72 -24.95
N ALA A 177 2.34 -19.68 -25.35
CA ALA A 177 0.88 -19.52 -25.39
C ALA A 177 0.25 -19.42 -23.99
N THR A 178 0.75 -20.20 -23.04
CA THR A 178 0.33 -20.22 -21.65
C THR A 178 1.53 -20.48 -20.75
N ILE A 179 1.66 -19.70 -19.68
CA ILE A 179 2.52 -20.02 -18.55
C ILE A 179 1.56 -20.47 -17.46
N ASP A 180 1.47 -21.78 -17.26
CA ASP A 180 0.58 -22.39 -16.27
C ASP A 180 1.44 -22.82 -15.07
N SER A 181 1.25 -22.14 -13.94
CA SER A 181 1.84 -22.50 -12.64
C SER A 181 0.74 -23.15 -11.80
N THR A 182 0.42 -24.41 -12.10
CA THR A 182 -0.67 -25.19 -11.47
C THR A 182 -0.22 -26.22 -10.44
N ASP A 183 0.99 -26.14 -9.87
CA ASP A 183 1.36 -26.97 -8.73
C ASP A 183 1.00 -26.32 -7.38
N SER A 184 0.39 -27.14 -6.52
CA SER A 184 -0.83 -26.79 -5.79
C SER A 184 -0.62 -26.30 -4.35
N ALA A 185 0.48 -25.63 -4.04
CA ALA A 185 0.70 -25.18 -2.65
C ALA A 185 1.06 -23.70 -2.49
N GLU A 186 1.95 -23.11 -3.29
CA GLU A 186 2.48 -21.75 -3.06
C GLU A 186 3.08 -21.17 -4.37
N GLU A 187 2.42 -21.34 -5.52
CA GLU A 187 3.03 -20.96 -6.81
C GLU A 187 2.78 -19.49 -7.18
N LEU A 188 3.83 -18.68 -7.00
CA LEU A 188 3.96 -17.37 -7.60
C LEU A 188 4.76 -17.49 -8.90
N LEU A 189 4.30 -16.82 -9.96
CA LEU A 189 5.17 -16.48 -11.09
C LEU A 189 6.33 -15.64 -10.53
N THR A 190 7.46 -16.29 -10.29
CA THR A 190 8.65 -15.67 -9.69
C THR A 190 9.58 -15.22 -10.82
N ILE A 191 9.80 -13.91 -10.91
CA ILE A 191 10.73 -13.33 -11.87
C ILE A 191 11.96 -12.87 -11.08
N ASN A 192 13.00 -13.71 -11.11
CA ASN A 192 14.26 -13.44 -10.43
C ASN A 192 15.10 -12.41 -11.21
N GLY A 193 15.71 -11.46 -10.49
CA GLY A 193 16.57 -10.42 -11.06
C GLY A 193 16.13 -9.00 -10.68
N VAL A 194 16.93 -8.00 -11.11
CA VAL A 194 16.68 -6.57 -10.82
C VAL A 194 16.03 -5.82 -11.99
N GLY A 195 15.58 -6.55 -13.02
CA GLY A 195 14.93 -5.99 -14.19
C GLY A 195 13.46 -5.62 -13.94
N ALA A 196 12.77 -5.25 -15.01
CA ALA A 196 11.33 -4.94 -14.97
C ALA A 196 10.53 -5.94 -15.82
N ILE A 197 9.28 -6.17 -15.43
CA ILE A 197 8.32 -6.93 -16.21
C ILE A 197 7.68 -5.98 -17.22
N LYS A 198 7.84 -6.27 -18.52
CA LYS A 198 7.06 -5.60 -19.55
C LYS A 198 5.71 -6.28 -19.69
N ILE A 199 4.65 -5.57 -19.34
CA ILE A 199 3.27 -6.00 -19.53
C ILE A 199 2.73 -5.52 -20.90
N PRO A 200 1.65 -6.12 -21.42
CA PRO A 200 0.98 -5.64 -22.62
C PRO A 200 0.63 -4.15 -22.50
N ALA A 201 0.81 -3.39 -23.58
CA ALA A 201 0.57 -1.95 -23.60
C ALA A 201 -0.22 -1.55 -24.86
N GLY A 202 -1.12 -0.58 -24.73
CA GLY A 202 -1.86 -0.01 -25.86
C GLY A 202 -2.91 1.01 -25.44
N THR A 203 -3.54 1.67 -26.41
CA THR A 203 -4.63 2.65 -26.21
C THR A 203 -5.89 2.01 -25.61
N THR A 204 -6.83 2.80 -25.11
CA THR A 204 -8.15 2.31 -24.63
C THR A 204 -8.90 1.58 -25.74
N ALA A 205 -8.80 2.04 -26.99
CA ALA A 205 -9.41 1.39 -28.15
C ALA A 205 -8.82 0.01 -28.46
N GLN A 206 -7.66 -0.33 -27.89
CA GLN A 206 -6.97 -1.60 -28.06
C GLN A 206 -7.13 -2.53 -26.84
N GLN A 207 -8.03 -2.19 -25.90
CA GLN A 207 -8.39 -3.09 -24.81
C GLN A 207 -8.92 -4.43 -25.37
N PRO A 208 -8.36 -5.58 -24.95
CA PRO A 208 -8.91 -6.87 -25.35
C PRO A 208 -10.24 -7.13 -24.64
N THR A 209 -10.95 -8.18 -25.07
CA THR A 209 -12.12 -8.69 -24.34
C THR A 209 -11.67 -9.10 -22.94
N GLY A 210 -12.15 -8.38 -21.93
CA GLY A 210 -11.64 -8.50 -20.57
C GLY A 210 -12.02 -9.80 -19.88
N VAL A 211 -11.05 -10.36 -19.17
CA VAL A 211 -11.22 -11.46 -18.22
C VAL A 211 -10.62 -10.99 -16.89
N ASN A 212 -11.30 -11.27 -15.77
CA ASN A 212 -10.84 -10.80 -14.46
C ASN A 212 -9.40 -11.24 -14.18
N GLY A 213 -8.58 -10.30 -13.70
CA GLY A 213 -7.17 -10.52 -13.41
C GLY A 213 -6.20 -10.18 -14.55
N MET A 214 -6.70 -9.78 -15.73
CA MET A 214 -5.83 -9.20 -16.75
C MET A 214 -5.20 -7.90 -16.26
N ILE A 215 -3.91 -7.68 -16.55
CA ILE A 215 -3.17 -6.45 -16.24
C ILE A 215 -2.51 -5.95 -17.52
N ARG A 216 -2.61 -4.64 -17.79
CA ARG A 216 -1.96 -3.99 -18.94
C ARG A 216 -1.65 -2.52 -18.66
N TYR A 217 -0.86 -1.91 -19.53
CA TYR A 217 -0.59 -0.46 -19.52
C TYR A 217 -1.43 0.26 -20.57
N ASN A 218 -2.20 1.26 -20.16
CA ASN A 218 -2.93 2.12 -21.08
C ASN A 218 -2.03 3.27 -21.56
N SER A 219 -1.71 3.26 -22.85
CA SER A 219 -0.80 4.24 -23.45
C SER A 219 -1.52 5.42 -24.13
N ASP A 220 -2.80 5.66 -23.84
CA ASP A 220 -3.48 6.86 -24.33
C ASP A 220 -2.82 8.11 -23.76
N GLY A 221 -2.55 9.09 -24.62
CA GLY A 221 -1.74 10.28 -24.32
C GLY A 221 -2.25 11.22 -23.22
N GLY A 222 -3.33 10.88 -22.52
CA GLY A 222 -3.83 11.57 -21.33
C GLY A 222 -4.10 10.65 -20.13
N VAL A 223 -3.96 9.33 -20.27
CA VAL A 223 -4.25 8.35 -19.22
C VAL A 223 -2.96 7.73 -18.69
N ASN A 224 -2.11 7.19 -19.57
CA ASN A 224 -0.75 6.71 -19.25
C ASN A 224 -0.63 5.89 -17.94
N ASN A 225 -1.60 5.01 -17.66
CA ASN A 225 -1.72 4.32 -16.37
C ASN A 225 -1.60 2.79 -16.47
N LEU A 226 -1.35 2.18 -15.31
CA LEU A 226 -1.48 0.74 -15.14
C LEU A 226 -2.95 0.42 -14.88
N GLU A 227 -3.56 -0.44 -15.69
CA GLU A 227 -4.96 -0.84 -15.55
C GLU A 227 -5.10 -2.37 -15.44
N GLY A 228 -6.15 -2.79 -14.71
CA GLY A 228 -6.53 -4.18 -14.54
C GLY A 228 -7.99 -4.38 -14.90
N PHE A 229 -8.32 -5.53 -15.51
CA PHE A 229 -9.72 -5.91 -15.69
C PHE A 229 -10.23 -6.58 -14.42
N ILE A 230 -11.10 -5.90 -13.68
CA ILE A 230 -11.58 -6.31 -12.36
C ILE A 230 -13.09 -6.11 -12.33
N ALA A 231 -13.81 -7.08 -11.75
CA ALA A 231 -15.27 -7.04 -11.60
C ALA A 231 -16.05 -6.76 -12.92
N GLY A 232 -15.49 -7.10 -14.07
CA GLY A 232 -16.14 -6.93 -15.38
C GLY A 232 -15.85 -5.60 -16.10
N SER A 233 -14.95 -4.75 -15.59
CA SER A 233 -14.52 -3.50 -16.23
C SER A 233 -13.00 -3.33 -16.20
N TRP A 234 -12.46 -2.52 -17.11
CA TRP A 234 -11.08 -2.05 -17.04
C TRP A 234 -11.01 -0.88 -16.06
N GLU A 235 -10.22 -1.04 -15.00
CA GLU A 235 -10.05 -0.07 -13.92
C GLU A 235 -8.57 0.25 -13.73
N GLU A 236 -8.26 1.45 -13.24
CA GLU A 236 -6.89 1.85 -12.91
C GLU A 236 -6.41 1.15 -11.62
N LEU A 237 -5.20 0.59 -11.64
CA LEU A 237 -4.58 -0.09 -10.50
C LEU A 237 -3.70 0.83 -9.64
N LEU A 238 -3.04 1.81 -10.27
CA LEU A 238 -2.22 2.82 -9.63
C LEU A 238 -2.72 4.18 -10.10
N ASN A 239 -3.43 4.87 -9.21
CA ASN A 239 -4.20 6.05 -9.58
C ASN A 239 -3.31 7.25 -9.91
N THR A 240 -3.43 7.79 -11.12
CA THR A 240 -2.80 9.06 -11.53
C THR A 240 -3.78 10.23 -11.60
N GLY A 241 -5.08 10.04 -11.32
CA GLY A 241 -6.08 11.10 -11.50
C GLY A 241 -7.46 10.97 -10.83
N SER A 242 -7.64 10.14 -9.80
CA SER A 242 -8.90 9.96 -9.06
C SER A 242 -8.66 9.46 -7.62
N SER A 243 -9.66 9.59 -6.75
CA SER A 243 -9.54 9.35 -5.31
C SER A 243 -8.99 7.96 -4.98
N VAL A 244 -7.95 7.88 -4.15
CA VAL A 244 -7.51 6.62 -3.52
C VAL A 244 -8.42 6.38 -2.30
N THR A 245 -9.29 5.37 -2.37
CA THR A 245 -10.11 4.97 -1.21
C THR A 245 -9.35 3.93 -0.39
N ILE A 246 -8.97 4.28 0.83
CA ILE A 246 -8.30 3.37 1.77
C ILE A 246 -9.36 2.85 2.75
N SER A 247 -9.71 1.57 2.66
CA SER A 247 -10.73 0.95 3.53
C SER A 247 -10.22 0.62 4.95
N GLY A 248 -8.92 0.83 5.20
CA GLY A 248 -8.27 0.66 6.50
C GLY A 248 -7.47 1.90 6.90
N ASP A 249 -6.46 1.72 7.74
CA ASP A 249 -5.63 2.83 8.23
C ASP A 249 -4.64 3.31 7.16
N LEU A 250 -4.54 4.63 6.99
CA LEU A 250 -3.43 5.26 6.27
C LEU A 250 -2.24 5.40 7.24
N THR A 251 -1.20 4.58 7.08
CA THR A 251 0.09 4.78 7.77
C THR A 251 1.05 5.54 6.85
N MET A 252 1.63 6.64 7.31
CA MET A 252 2.65 7.39 6.59
C MET A 252 4.03 7.13 7.21
N ASP A 253 5.06 6.99 6.37
CA ASP A 253 6.43 6.74 6.83
C ASP A 253 7.05 7.94 7.55
N VAL A 254 8.12 7.72 8.32
CA VAL A 254 8.81 8.76 9.08
C VAL A 254 9.42 9.78 8.11
N GLY A 255 8.93 11.02 8.19
CA GLY A 255 9.36 12.12 7.32
C GLY A 255 8.48 12.36 6.10
N ALA A 256 7.46 11.53 5.86
CA ALA A 256 6.43 11.81 4.86
C ALA A 256 5.47 12.91 5.36
N GLN A 257 5.11 13.84 4.49
CA GLN A 257 4.10 14.86 4.73
C GLN A 257 2.81 14.53 3.97
N PHE A 258 1.66 14.82 4.59
CA PHE A 258 0.37 14.75 3.92
C PHE A 258 0.06 16.12 3.31
N PHE A 259 0.18 16.21 1.99
CA PHE A 259 -0.19 17.43 1.27
C PHE A 259 -1.68 17.41 0.97
N LEU A 260 -2.34 18.52 1.28
CA LEU A 260 -3.72 18.80 0.92
C LEU A 260 -3.72 19.89 -0.16
N ASP A 261 -4.73 19.87 -1.03
CA ASP A 261 -4.99 21.02 -1.89
C ASP A 261 -5.37 22.24 -1.02
N ASP A 262 -5.07 23.45 -1.50
CA ASP A 262 -5.30 24.68 -0.72
C ASP A 262 -6.79 24.84 -0.36
N GLY A 263 -7.70 24.46 -1.26
CA GLY A 263 -9.14 24.56 -1.06
C GLY A 263 -9.65 25.99 -0.82
N THR A 264 -10.92 26.09 -0.48
CA THR A 264 -11.61 27.33 -0.11
C THR A 264 -12.64 27.06 0.98
N ALA A 265 -13.25 28.10 1.55
CA ALA A 265 -14.34 27.92 2.50
C ALA A 265 -15.57 27.19 1.92
N THR A 266 -15.74 27.19 0.59
CA THR A 266 -16.84 26.49 -0.10
C THR A 266 -16.46 25.10 -0.61
N ASP A 267 -15.17 24.79 -0.65
CA ASP A 267 -14.59 23.55 -1.17
C ASP A 267 -13.25 23.27 -0.47
N PRO A 268 -13.28 22.73 0.76
CA PRO A 268 -12.09 22.61 1.59
C PRO A 268 -11.17 21.50 1.09
N GLY A 269 -9.86 21.70 1.20
CA GLY A 269 -8.84 20.73 0.76
C GLY A 269 -8.90 19.39 1.52
N LEU A 270 -9.39 19.40 2.76
CA LEU A 270 -9.81 18.20 3.48
C LEU A 270 -11.27 18.34 3.89
N ALA A 271 -12.15 17.52 3.30
CA ALA A 271 -13.58 17.55 3.56
C ALA A 271 -14.15 16.15 3.81
N PHE A 272 -15.36 16.09 4.37
CA PHE A 272 -16.10 14.84 4.49
C PHE A 272 -16.75 14.48 3.16
N ARG A 273 -16.67 13.21 2.75
CA ARG A 273 -17.19 12.77 1.44
C ARG A 273 -18.67 13.11 1.22
N ASP A 274 -19.48 12.95 2.26
CA ASP A 274 -20.92 13.18 2.20
C ASP A 274 -21.31 14.62 2.61
N ASP A 275 -20.34 15.43 3.02
CA ASP A 275 -20.47 16.85 3.38
C ASP A 275 -19.23 17.63 2.90
N PRO A 276 -19.11 17.84 1.58
CA PRO A 276 -17.90 18.37 0.96
C PRO A 276 -17.68 19.86 1.24
N ASP A 277 -18.60 20.55 1.90
CA ASP A 277 -18.46 21.97 2.28
C ASP A 277 -18.07 22.18 3.75
N THR A 278 -17.72 21.08 4.44
CA THR A 278 -17.28 21.07 5.83
C THR A 278 -15.88 20.47 5.94
N GLY A 279 -14.91 21.27 6.37
CA GLY A 279 -13.51 20.84 6.31
C GLY A 279 -12.44 21.89 6.61
N LEU A 280 -11.19 21.49 6.35
CA LEU A 280 -9.99 22.32 6.48
C LEU A 280 -9.59 22.89 5.12
N PHE A 281 -9.21 24.16 5.09
CA PHE A 281 -8.67 24.82 3.90
C PHE A 281 -7.61 25.84 4.28
N ARG A 282 -6.87 26.33 3.30
CA ARG A 282 -5.88 27.39 3.45
C ARG A 282 -6.54 28.74 3.14
N VAL A 283 -6.62 29.63 4.13
CA VAL A 283 -7.18 30.99 3.95
C VAL A 283 -6.19 31.88 3.18
N GLY A 284 -4.90 31.65 3.41
CA GLY A 284 -3.79 32.40 2.83
C GLY A 284 -2.45 31.80 3.24
N ALA A 285 -1.34 32.50 3.00
CA ALA A 285 -0.05 32.06 3.51
C ALA A 285 -0.09 31.93 5.05
N ASP A 286 0.49 30.84 5.55
CA ASP A 286 0.64 30.56 6.98
C ASP A 286 -0.67 30.65 7.80
N THR A 287 -1.82 30.40 7.17
CA THR A 287 -3.14 30.49 7.81
C THR A 287 -4.02 29.29 7.45
N ILE A 288 -4.45 28.55 8.47
CA ILE A 288 -5.39 27.44 8.34
C ILE A 288 -6.81 27.92 8.71
N GLY A 289 -7.80 27.52 7.92
CA GLY A 289 -9.21 27.84 8.10
C GLY A 289 -10.06 26.58 8.24
N PHE A 290 -11.14 26.70 9.02
CA PHE A 290 -12.12 25.66 9.26
C PHE A 290 -13.46 26.16 8.76
N SER A 291 -14.05 25.42 7.83
CA SER A 291 -15.32 25.77 7.22
C SER A 291 -16.42 24.79 7.61
N THR A 292 -17.63 25.32 7.76
CA THR A 292 -18.86 24.52 7.84
C THR A 292 -19.94 25.21 7.05
N GLY A 293 -20.69 24.46 6.23
CA GLY A 293 -21.77 25.01 5.42
C GLY A 293 -21.29 26.18 4.56
N THR A 294 -20.18 26.00 3.84
CA THR A 294 -19.56 26.97 2.91
C THR A 294 -18.93 28.23 3.53
N THR A 295 -18.89 28.35 4.87
CA THR A 295 -18.43 29.56 5.57
C THR A 295 -17.25 29.27 6.49
N ASN A 296 -16.22 30.13 6.47
CA ASN A 296 -15.12 30.09 7.46
C ASN A 296 -15.66 30.40 8.86
N ARG A 297 -15.51 29.47 9.81
CA ARG A 297 -15.97 29.59 11.19
C ARG A 297 -14.86 29.83 12.19
N PHE A 298 -13.65 29.39 11.87
CA PHE A 298 -12.48 29.51 12.72
C PHE A 298 -11.23 29.54 11.85
N GLN A 299 -10.26 30.37 12.19
CA GLN A 299 -8.96 30.37 11.52
C GLN A 299 -7.82 30.61 12.51
N ILE A 300 -6.64 30.11 12.19
CA ILE A 300 -5.41 30.34 12.94
C ILE A 300 -4.35 30.82 11.96
N SER A 301 -3.76 31.98 12.24
CA SER A 301 -2.61 32.54 11.53
C SER A 301 -1.34 32.44 12.38
N THR A 302 -0.25 33.02 11.91
CA THR A 302 1.01 33.11 12.69
C THR A 302 0.91 34.04 13.91
N THR A 303 -0.12 34.87 14.01
CA THR A 303 -0.25 35.88 15.07
C THR A 303 -1.55 35.79 15.86
N GLU A 304 -2.62 35.23 15.29
CA GLU A 304 -3.97 35.30 15.87
C GLU A 304 -4.76 34.01 15.63
N ALA A 305 -5.77 33.79 16.48
CA ALA A 305 -6.78 32.76 16.31
C ALA A 305 -8.16 33.42 16.34
N ASP A 306 -8.84 33.48 15.19
CA ASP A 306 -10.11 34.20 15.03
C ASP A 306 -11.28 33.23 15.00
N PHE A 307 -12.31 33.51 15.82
CA PHE A 307 -13.58 32.81 15.79
C PHE A 307 -14.63 33.70 15.11
N PHE A 308 -15.23 33.22 14.02
CA PHE A 308 -16.32 33.92 13.29
C PHE A 308 -17.71 33.50 13.81
N VAL A 309 -17.74 32.81 14.93
CA VAL A 309 -18.93 32.39 15.66
C VAL A 309 -18.74 32.75 17.13
N ASN A 310 -19.84 32.82 17.87
CA ASN A 310 -19.75 33.01 19.32
C ASN A 310 -18.97 31.85 19.94
N LEU A 311 -17.94 32.18 20.72
CA LEU A 311 -17.24 31.21 21.55
C LEU A 311 -18.08 30.94 22.80
N ASP A 312 -18.64 29.74 22.93
CA ASP A 312 -19.22 29.30 24.20
C ASP A 312 -18.10 28.91 25.17
N MET A 313 -17.92 29.73 26.20
CA MET A 313 -16.86 29.56 27.17
C MET A 313 -17.28 28.73 28.39
N ASN A 314 -18.56 28.38 28.55
CA ASN A 314 -19.09 27.65 29.71
C ASN A 314 -18.45 28.09 31.05
N GLY A 315 -17.53 27.27 31.58
CA GLY A 315 -16.79 27.50 32.84
C GLY A 315 -15.31 27.80 32.66
N ASN A 316 -14.84 28.08 31.45
CA ASN A 316 -13.44 28.44 31.18
C ASN A 316 -13.11 29.81 31.77
N VAL A 317 -11.98 29.89 32.46
CA VAL A 317 -11.47 31.12 33.08
C VAL A 317 -10.48 31.77 32.13
N PHE A 318 -10.65 33.07 31.86
CA PHE A 318 -9.61 33.88 31.23
C PHE A 318 -8.45 34.05 32.22
N SER A 319 -7.38 33.27 32.06
CA SER A 319 -6.17 33.34 32.89
C SER A 319 -5.15 34.31 32.32
N ASN A 320 -4.50 35.08 33.20
CA ASN A 320 -3.47 36.07 32.84
C ASN A 320 -3.90 37.11 31.77
N PRO A 321 -5.14 37.68 31.85
CA PRO A 321 -5.46 38.84 31.03
C PRO A 321 -4.49 39.96 31.38
N LEU A 322 -3.90 40.60 30.36
CA LEU A 322 -3.12 41.82 30.58
C LEU A 322 -4.04 42.90 31.15
N ALA A 323 -3.49 43.74 32.03
CA ALA A 323 -4.23 44.89 32.52
C ALA A 323 -4.67 45.74 31.31
N PRO A 324 -5.93 46.21 31.27
CA PRO A 324 -6.40 47.06 30.20
C PRO A 324 -5.57 48.36 30.16
N VAL A 325 -5.09 48.69 28.98
CA VAL A 325 -4.35 49.91 28.62
C VAL A 325 -5.18 50.83 27.71
N SER A 326 -6.34 50.40 27.22
CA SER A 326 -7.28 51.22 26.44
C SER A 326 -8.75 50.92 26.75
N GLY A 327 -9.59 51.96 26.63
CA GLY A 327 -11.05 51.95 26.81
C GLY A 327 -11.85 50.95 25.98
N THR A 328 -11.20 50.14 25.16
CA THR A 328 -11.82 49.14 24.26
C THR A 328 -11.50 47.70 24.68
N GLN A 329 -10.72 47.50 25.74
CA GLN A 329 -10.29 46.18 26.19
C GLN A 329 -11.24 45.59 27.22
N VAL A 330 -11.43 44.26 27.16
CA VAL A 330 -12.22 43.52 28.15
C VAL A 330 -11.55 43.66 29.53
N GLY A 331 -12.31 44.16 30.52
CA GLY A 331 -11.79 44.45 31.85
C GLY A 331 -11.48 45.92 32.13
N ASP A 332 -11.51 46.81 31.12
CA ASP A 332 -11.46 48.25 31.39
C ASP A 332 -12.76 48.68 32.09
N ARG A 333 -12.63 49.66 32.99
CA ARG A 333 -13.72 50.25 33.79
C ARG A 333 -14.90 50.73 32.94
N ASP A 334 -14.66 51.06 31.67
CA ASP A 334 -15.67 51.59 30.76
C ASP A 334 -16.55 50.52 30.11
N PHE A 335 -16.13 49.24 30.08
CA PHE A 335 -16.87 48.11 29.47
C PHE A 335 -17.14 46.93 30.41
N ASN A 336 -16.51 46.88 31.59
CA ASN A 336 -17.03 46.06 32.67
C ASN A 336 -18.41 46.62 33.03
N ASP A 337 -19.42 45.81 32.70
CA ASP A 337 -20.82 46.06 32.98
C ASP A 337 -21.06 46.96 34.20
N ALA A 338 -21.75 48.09 33.97
CA ALA A 338 -22.13 49.08 34.97
C ALA A 338 -22.91 48.49 36.18
N ARG A 339 -23.25 47.21 36.16
CA ARG A 339 -23.74 46.44 37.31
C ARG A 339 -22.75 46.28 38.47
N TYR A 340 -21.45 46.60 38.33
CA TYR A 340 -20.42 46.37 39.39
C TYR A 340 -19.60 47.60 39.88
N VAL A 341 -20.19 48.81 39.82
CA VAL A 341 -20.03 49.88 40.84
C VAL A 341 -18.92 50.97 40.65
N ASN A 342 -19.42 52.23 40.71
CA ASN A 342 -18.80 53.50 41.14
C ASN A 342 -18.10 54.40 40.10
N VAL A 343 -18.90 55.21 39.41
CA VAL A 343 -18.47 56.54 38.93
C VAL A 343 -19.33 57.63 39.58
N THR A 344 -18.73 58.78 39.88
CA THR A 344 -19.39 59.97 40.42
C THR A 344 -20.62 60.32 39.58
N GLY A 345 -21.82 60.13 40.14
CA GLY A 345 -23.09 60.34 39.44
C GLY A 345 -23.96 59.09 39.30
N ASP A 346 -23.45 57.90 39.63
CA ASP A 346 -24.28 56.68 39.62
C ASP A 346 -25.18 56.62 40.86
N ALA A 347 -26.49 56.54 40.63
CA ALA A 347 -27.47 56.22 41.65
C ALA A 347 -27.58 54.69 41.77
N MET A 348 -26.98 54.10 42.81
CA MET A 348 -27.19 52.69 43.12
C MET A 348 -28.67 52.49 43.50
N THR A 349 -29.43 51.77 42.69
CA THR A 349 -30.76 51.28 43.07
C THR A 349 -30.62 49.87 43.63
N GLY A 350 -30.46 49.77 44.95
CA GLY A 350 -30.30 48.51 45.70
C GLY A 350 -29.73 48.77 47.08
N ALA A 351 -30.07 47.95 48.08
CA ALA A 351 -29.54 48.10 49.43
C ALA A 351 -28.04 47.76 49.44
N LEU A 352 -27.18 48.77 49.63
CA LEU A 352 -25.77 48.59 49.89
C LEU A 352 -25.59 48.10 51.33
N THR A 353 -25.37 46.80 51.51
CA THR A 353 -25.11 46.21 52.83
C THR A 353 -23.61 46.22 53.10
N ILE A 354 -23.15 47.16 53.94
CA ILE A 354 -21.77 47.20 54.43
C ILE A 354 -21.76 46.47 55.77
N THR A 355 -21.17 45.27 55.79
CA THR A 355 -21.06 44.46 57.02
C THR A 355 -19.66 44.65 57.59
N ASP A 356 -19.37 45.85 58.09
CA ASP A 356 -18.15 46.10 58.85
C ASP A 356 -18.53 46.43 60.29
N THR A 357 -18.12 45.57 61.23
CA THR A 357 -18.37 45.72 62.66
C THR A 357 -17.32 46.58 63.37
N GLY A 358 -16.33 47.11 62.64
CA GLY A 358 -15.15 47.77 63.21
C GLY A 358 -15.00 49.26 62.94
N GLU A 359 -15.63 49.82 61.92
CA GLU A 359 -15.46 51.24 61.55
C GLU A 359 -16.78 51.95 61.23
N ALA A 360 -16.88 53.22 61.63
CA ALA A 360 -18.05 54.05 61.38
C ALA A 360 -18.21 54.33 59.88
N LEU A 361 -19.41 54.09 59.34
CA LEU A 361 -19.80 54.52 57.99
C LEU A 361 -19.65 56.05 57.88
N THR A 362 -18.61 56.49 57.20
CA THR A 362 -18.36 57.92 56.97
C THR A 362 -18.99 58.34 55.64
N VAL A 363 -20.18 58.94 55.70
CA VAL A 363 -20.81 59.57 54.53
C VAL A 363 -20.36 61.03 54.43
N THR A 364 -19.36 61.31 53.59
CA THR A 364 -18.90 62.68 53.35
C THR A 364 -19.69 63.30 52.20
N ARG A 365 -20.49 64.33 52.48
CA ARG A 365 -21.13 65.16 51.45
C ARG A 365 -20.55 66.58 51.50
N THR A 366 -19.85 66.98 50.44
CA THR A 366 -19.39 68.36 50.26
C THR A 366 -20.50 69.16 49.58
N THR A 367 -21.02 70.21 50.22
CA THR A 367 -21.98 71.13 49.60
C THR A 367 -21.44 72.57 49.66
N GLU A 368 -21.38 73.25 48.52
CA GLU A 368 -21.23 74.72 48.49
C GLU A 368 -22.63 75.36 48.56
N GLY A 369 -22.92 76.15 49.60
CA GLY A 369 -24.13 76.99 49.70
C GLY A 369 -25.09 76.70 50.86
N THR A 370 -26.11 77.56 51.02
CA THR A 370 -27.14 77.48 52.08
C THR A 370 -28.29 76.55 51.68
N GLY A 371 -28.16 75.26 51.97
CA GLY A 371 -29.19 74.24 51.74
C GLY A 371 -29.14 73.11 52.76
N THR A 372 -30.22 72.33 52.89
CA THR A 372 -30.34 71.21 53.85
C THR A 372 -29.22 70.17 53.67
N VAL A 373 -28.46 69.91 54.72
CA VAL A 373 -27.14 69.25 54.63
C VAL A 373 -27.20 67.71 54.52
N ALA A 374 -28.22 67.04 55.05
CA ALA A 374 -28.47 65.61 54.81
C ALA A 374 -29.87 65.23 55.31
N ALA A 375 -30.50 64.23 54.68
CA ALA A 375 -31.64 63.52 55.25
C ALA A 375 -31.20 62.07 55.47
N PHE A 376 -30.95 61.69 56.73
CA PHE A 376 -30.70 60.31 57.12
C PHE A 376 -32.04 59.70 57.54
N ARG A 377 -32.59 58.80 56.72
CA ARG A 377 -33.75 57.98 57.12
C ARG A 377 -33.21 56.67 57.67
N ILE A 378 -33.48 56.41 58.94
CA ILE A 378 -33.34 55.10 59.57
C ILE A 378 -34.76 54.57 59.65
N ASP A 379 -35.05 53.44 59.02
CA ASP A 379 -36.37 52.84 59.12
C ASP A 379 -36.60 52.33 60.56
N GLU A 380 -37.81 52.51 61.06
CA GLU A 380 -38.24 52.15 62.41
C GLU A 380 -38.04 50.64 62.64
N GLY A 381 -36.94 50.24 63.26
CA GLY A 381 -36.66 48.84 63.56
C GLY A 381 -35.30 48.55 64.18
N ASP A 382 -34.25 49.26 63.77
CA ASP A 382 -32.87 48.88 64.11
C ASP A 382 -32.03 50.01 64.71
N ILE A 383 -32.58 50.72 65.70
CA ILE A 383 -31.82 51.71 66.49
C ILE A 383 -31.62 51.18 67.91
N GLY A 384 -30.55 50.42 68.10
CA GLY A 384 -30.06 49.97 69.41
C GLY A 384 -28.92 50.81 69.98
N THR A 385 -28.52 51.91 69.32
CA THR A 385 -27.35 52.72 69.70
C THR A 385 -27.58 54.21 69.50
N ASP A 386 -26.90 55.03 70.29
CA ASP A 386 -26.92 56.50 70.21
C ASP A 386 -26.58 57.02 68.81
N ILE A 387 -27.41 57.92 68.30
CA ILE A 387 -27.16 58.61 67.02
C ILE A 387 -26.45 59.93 67.32
N CYS A 388 -25.17 60.04 66.93
CA CYS A 388 -24.41 61.25 67.13
C CYS A 388 -24.02 61.91 65.80
N ILE A 389 -24.57 63.08 65.52
CA ILE A 389 -24.19 63.94 64.39
C ILE A 389 -23.14 64.92 64.88
N THR A 390 -21.93 64.84 64.32
CA THR A 390 -20.84 65.78 64.63
C THR A 390 -20.74 66.82 63.53
N PHE A 391 -20.93 68.08 63.87
CA PHE A 391 -20.73 69.20 62.97
C PHE A 391 -19.27 69.62 63.02
N ARG A 392 -18.57 69.42 61.91
CA ARG A 392 -17.18 69.86 61.72
C ARG A 392 -17.18 70.90 60.62
N ALA A 393 -16.48 72.01 60.83
CA ALA A 393 -16.21 72.96 59.77
C ALA A 393 -14.70 73.05 59.60
N ASP A 394 -14.28 73.04 58.34
CA ASP A 394 -12.88 73.23 57.97
C ASP A 394 -12.60 74.73 58.07
N ASP A 395 -11.87 75.11 59.12
CA ASP A 395 -11.14 76.38 59.12
C ASP A 395 -10.06 76.22 58.05
N SER A 396 -10.04 77.14 57.08
CA SER A 396 -9.15 77.25 55.91
C SER A 396 -7.62 77.07 56.14
N VAL A 397 -7.18 76.69 57.34
CA VAL A 397 -5.78 76.36 57.69
C VAL A 397 -5.58 74.87 58.10
N GLY A 398 -6.52 73.98 57.78
CA GLY A 398 -6.27 72.53 57.76
C GLY A 398 -6.29 71.82 59.12
N THR A 399 -6.84 72.45 60.15
CA THR A 399 -7.22 71.78 61.39
C THR A 399 -8.74 71.76 61.52
N ILE A 400 -9.33 70.57 61.35
CA ILE A 400 -10.78 70.36 61.47
C ILE A 400 -11.19 70.60 62.92
N GLN A 401 -11.92 71.69 63.19
CA GLN A 401 -12.49 71.95 64.51
C GLN A 401 -13.94 71.41 64.55
N THR A 402 -14.27 70.69 65.62
CA THR A 402 -15.65 70.28 65.88
C THR A 402 -16.39 71.48 66.45
N TYR A 403 -17.45 71.95 65.78
CA TYR A 403 -18.23 73.12 66.22
C TYR A 403 -19.37 72.73 67.17
N GLY A 404 -19.92 71.53 66.98
CA GLY A 404 -20.94 71.00 67.85
C GLY A 404 -21.22 69.54 67.59
N LYS A 405 -21.86 68.90 68.56
CA LYS A 405 -22.31 67.51 68.47
C LYS A 405 -23.76 67.45 68.92
N ILE A 406 -24.63 66.86 68.10
CA ILE A 406 -25.99 66.52 68.50
C ILE A 406 -26.03 65.01 68.66
N CYS A 407 -26.26 64.54 69.88
CA CYS A 407 -26.47 63.12 70.14
C CYS A 407 -27.91 62.90 70.56
N VAL A 408 -28.56 61.93 69.92
CA VAL A 408 -29.83 61.35 70.36
C VAL A 408 -29.49 60.06 71.06
N GLU A 409 -29.54 60.08 72.38
CA GLU A 409 -29.39 58.90 73.23
C GLU A 409 -30.78 58.26 73.36
N ILE A 410 -30.91 57.01 72.91
CA ILE A 410 -32.16 56.26 72.99
C ILE A 410 -32.09 55.40 74.26
N VAL A 411 -32.82 55.81 75.29
CA VAL A 411 -32.66 55.26 76.65
C VAL A 411 -33.46 53.97 76.83
N ASP A 412 -34.59 53.82 76.14
CA ASP A 412 -35.36 52.58 76.08
C ASP A 412 -36.18 52.54 74.78
N ASN A 413 -36.23 51.38 74.11
CA ASN A 413 -36.94 51.19 72.85
C ASN A 413 -37.98 50.08 73.00
N VAL A 414 -39.03 50.35 73.77
CA VAL A 414 -40.21 49.48 73.86
C VAL A 414 -41.30 50.07 72.98
N ALA A 415 -41.90 49.23 72.14
CA ALA A 415 -42.71 49.51 70.94
C ALA A 415 -43.93 50.47 71.04
N ALA A 416 -44.10 51.22 72.12
CA ALA A 416 -45.15 52.23 72.27
C ALA A 416 -44.67 53.57 72.87
N SER A 417 -43.38 53.73 73.18
CA SER A 417 -42.87 54.92 73.86
C SER A 417 -41.37 55.07 73.65
N LEU A 418 -40.95 56.09 72.90
CA LEU A 418 -39.53 56.44 72.71
C LEU A 418 -39.11 57.45 73.80
N ASP A 419 -38.32 57.04 74.81
CA ASP A 419 -37.62 57.99 75.70
C ASP A 419 -36.29 58.35 75.05
N ALA A 420 -36.33 59.40 74.23
CA ALA A 420 -35.15 59.94 73.57
C ALA A 420 -34.66 61.19 74.30
N LYS A 421 -33.37 61.20 74.60
CA LYS A 421 -32.68 62.36 75.15
C LYS A 421 -31.81 62.97 74.06
N MET A 422 -32.17 64.17 73.60
CA MET A 422 -31.33 64.93 72.68
C MET A 422 -30.43 65.87 73.46
N ILE A 423 -29.13 65.71 73.29
CA ILE A 423 -28.12 66.56 73.92
C ILE A 423 -27.45 67.39 72.83
N PHE A 424 -27.57 68.71 72.96
CA PHE A 424 -26.87 69.67 72.13
C PHE A 424 -25.57 70.06 72.83
N LEU A 425 -24.44 69.74 72.22
CA LEU A 425 -23.12 70.11 72.71
C LEU A 425 -22.49 71.15 71.77
N LEU A 426 -22.00 72.25 72.32
CA LEU A 426 -21.19 73.23 71.58
C LEU A 426 -19.75 73.20 72.06
N GLN A 427 -18.82 73.46 71.15
CA GLN A 427 -17.40 73.52 71.49
C GLN A 427 -17.06 74.87 72.16
N GLU A 428 -16.52 74.82 73.38
CA GLU A 428 -15.91 75.97 74.05
C GLU A 428 -14.41 75.75 74.25
N ALA A 429 -13.69 76.80 74.70
CA ALA A 429 -12.26 76.75 74.99
C ALA A 429 -11.96 75.82 76.18
N GLY A 430 -11.90 74.51 75.91
CA GLY A 430 -11.69 73.46 76.91
C GLY A 430 -12.41 72.13 76.62
N GLY A 431 -13.35 72.08 75.66
CA GLY A 431 -14.09 70.86 75.31
C GLY A 431 -15.54 71.13 74.89
N LEU A 432 -16.30 70.06 74.62
CA LEU A 432 -17.73 70.14 74.32
C LEU A 432 -18.54 70.36 75.60
N VAL A 433 -19.40 71.38 75.61
CA VAL A 433 -20.24 71.78 76.75
C VAL A 433 -21.73 71.61 76.40
N PRO A 434 -22.59 71.07 77.29
CA PRO A 434 -24.04 70.93 77.03
C PRO A 434 -24.75 72.29 76.98
N LEU A 435 -25.27 72.62 75.81
CA LEU A 435 -26.08 73.82 75.56
C LEU A 435 -27.52 73.61 76.06
N ALA A 436 -28.12 72.49 75.66
CA ALA A 436 -29.47 72.12 76.05
C ALA A 436 -29.64 70.61 76.01
N THR A 437 -30.45 70.09 76.92
CA THR A 437 -30.98 68.73 76.84
C THR A 437 -32.48 68.81 76.65
N LEU A 438 -32.99 68.15 75.61
CA LEU A 438 -34.41 67.94 75.41
C LEU A 438 -34.71 66.49 75.78
N ARG A 439 -35.65 66.29 76.70
CA ARG A 439 -36.15 64.96 77.04
C ARG A 439 -37.66 64.93 76.88
N GLN A 440 -38.16 63.92 76.19
CA GLN A 440 -39.59 63.70 76.11
C GLN A 440 -39.97 62.64 77.15
N ASN A 441 -40.74 63.04 78.16
CA ASN A 441 -41.19 62.09 79.17
C ASN A 441 -42.33 61.25 78.59
N PRO A 442 -42.27 59.92 78.65
CA PRO A 442 -43.31 59.09 78.05
C PRO A 442 -44.57 59.08 78.91
N GLU A 443 -45.64 59.72 78.43
CA GLU A 443 -46.97 59.51 78.98
C GLU A 443 -47.72 58.42 78.18
N PRO A 444 -48.58 57.61 78.83
CA PRO A 444 -49.13 56.38 78.25
C PRO A 444 -50.02 56.58 77.01
N GLU A 445 -50.47 57.79 76.71
CA GLU A 445 -51.40 58.08 75.61
C GLU A 445 -50.94 59.25 74.71
N GLY A 446 -49.65 59.26 74.34
CA GLY A 446 -49.19 59.96 73.13
C GLY A 446 -49.23 61.49 73.17
N GLY A 447 -49.02 62.09 74.36
CA GLY A 447 -49.06 63.55 74.55
C GLY A 447 -47.94 64.12 75.45
N GLY A 448 -46.81 63.40 75.59
CA GLY A 448 -45.73 63.79 76.50
C GLY A 448 -45.17 65.20 76.23
N LEU A 449 -45.24 66.09 77.23
CA LEU A 449 -44.64 67.42 77.21
C LEU A 449 -43.11 67.30 77.08
N MET A 450 -42.51 68.07 76.17
CA MET A 450 -41.05 68.12 76.01
C MET A 450 -40.44 68.95 77.14
N GLU A 451 -39.60 68.33 77.97
CA GLU A 451 -38.85 69.01 79.01
C GLU A 451 -37.54 69.54 78.41
N VAL A 452 -37.37 70.85 78.42
CA VAL A 452 -36.15 71.52 77.98
C VAL A 452 -35.34 71.93 79.20
N THR A 453 -34.22 71.27 79.43
CA THR A 453 -33.25 71.71 80.42
C THR A 453 -32.13 72.45 79.70
N ALA A 454 -32.21 73.78 79.66
CA ALA A 454 -31.09 74.61 79.24
C ALA A 454 -30.07 74.70 80.39
N THR A 455 -28.79 74.48 80.11
CA THR A 455 -27.74 74.67 81.11
C THR A 455 -27.57 76.18 81.26
N ALA A 456 -27.99 76.74 82.40
CA ALA A 456 -28.01 78.17 82.66
C ALA A 456 -26.59 78.75 82.80
N ALA A 457 -25.94 78.98 81.67
CA ALA A 457 -24.87 79.95 81.49
C ALA A 457 -24.62 80.08 79.98
N LEU A 458 -25.23 81.07 79.32
CA LEU A 458 -24.63 81.94 78.29
C LEU A 458 -25.69 82.62 77.41
N TYR A 459 -25.52 83.94 77.27
CA TYR A 459 -26.20 84.92 76.43
C TYR A 459 -27.64 85.33 76.81
N SER A 460 -27.72 86.36 77.66
CA SER A 460 -28.93 87.15 77.93
C SER A 460 -29.26 88.20 76.86
N ASP A 461 -28.85 87.99 75.60
CA ASP A 461 -29.23 88.83 74.45
C ASP A 461 -29.14 87.98 73.18
N LEU A 462 -30.18 87.19 72.92
CA LEU A 462 -30.63 86.72 71.60
C LEU A 462 -32.01 86.07 71.71
#